data_AF-A0A1Q8WMS1-F1
#
_entry.id   AF-A0A1Q8WMS1-F1
#
_cell.length_a   1.000
_cell.length_b   1.000
_cell.length_c   1.000
_cell.angle_alpha   90.00
_cell.angle_beta   90.00
_cell.angle_gamma   90.00
#
_symmetry.space_group_name_H-M   'P 1'
#
loop_
_entity.id
_entity.type
_entity.pdbx_description
1 polymer ?
#
loop_
_entity_poly.entity_id
_entity_poly.type
_entity_poly.pdbx_seq_one_letter_code
_entity_poly.pdbx_strand_id
1 'polypeptide(L)' 'MMTVSHDVHLWDVQRAAAIMILAVGVLGAVAILSVPFAIGLYGLRGLWIPAVLLIPLALQGWGLRLLKRLATTLPR' A
#
# COMPACT_ATOMS: atom_id res chain seq x y z
N MET A 1 5.27 33.88 -9.75
CA MET A 1 4.83 32.73 -10.59
C MET A 1 5.24 31.36 -10.03
N MET A 2 5.83 31.26 -8.83
CA MET A 2 6.34 30.00 -8.25
C MET A 2 5.33 29.29 -7.33
N THR A 3 4.34 30.00 -6.80
CA THR A 3 3.36 29.49 -5.83
C THR A 3 2.37 28.51 -6.47
N VAL A 4 1.79 28.86 -7.61
CA VAL A 4 0.82 28.02 -8.34
C VAL A 4 1.40 26.64 -8.68
N SER A 5 2.66 26.57 -9.10
CA SER A 5 3.29 25.28 -9.44
C SER A 5 3.58 24.41 -8.22
N HIS A 6 3.78 25.02 -7.05
CA HIS A 6 4.02 24.32 -5.78
C HIS A 6 2.70 23.75 -5.23
N ASP A 7 1.62 24.52 -5.32
CA ASP A 7 0.29 24.13 -4.85
C ASP A 7 -0.30 22.97 -5.67
N VAL A 8 -0.08 22.97 -6.99
CA VAL A 8 -0.47 21.85 -7.87
C VAL A 8 0.28 20.57 -7.51
N HIS A 9 1.59 20.66 -7.24
CA HIS A 9 2.40 19.51 -6.85
C HIS A 9 1.97 18.94 -5.48
N LEU A 10 1.60 19.79 -4.52
CA LEU A 10 1.07 19.36 -3.22
C LEU A 10 -0.28 18.65 -3.35
N TRP A 11 -1.14 19.14 -4.23
CA TRP A 11 -2.44 18.52 -4.52
C TRP A 11 -2.29 17.12 -5.13
N ASP A 12 -1.38 16.95 -6.09
CA ASP A 12 -1.09 15.65 -6.70
C ASP A 12 -0.49 14.65 -5.69
N VAL A 13 0.41 15.11 -4.82
CA VAL A 13 0.99 14.29 -3.75
C VAL A 13 -0.09 13.87 -2.74
N GLN A 14 -0.98 14.79 -2.33
CA GLN A 14 -2.08 14.48 -1.42
C GLN A 14 -3.07 13.49 -2.03
N ARG A 15 -3.40 13.66 -3.31
CA ARG A 15 -4.26 12.74 -4.06
C ARG A 15 -3.62 11.36 -4.19
N ALA A 16 -2.33 11.29 -4.52
CA ALA A 16 -1.59 10.03 -4.60
C ALA A 16 -1.56 9.32 -3.24
N ALA A 17 -1.35 10.06 -2.14
CA ALA A 17 -1.40 9.49 -0.79
C ALA A 17 -2.79 8.95 -0.42
N ALA A 18 -3.86 9.69 -0.74
CA ALA A 18 -5.24 9.23 -0.52
C ALA A 18 -5.55 7.95 -1.31
N ILE A 19 -5.14 7.87 -2.57
CA ILE A 19 -5.29 6.67 -3.41
C ILE A 19 -4.49 5.51 -2.82
N MET A 20 -3.27 5.75 -2.34
CA MET A 20 -2.43 4.72 -1.74
C MET A 20 -3.06 4.15 -0.46
N ILE A 21 -3.62 5.00 0.41
CA ILE A 21 -4.33 4.58 1.62
C ILE A 21 -5.56 3.73 1.25
N LEU A 22 -6.34 4.19 0.27
CA LEU A 22 -7.52 3.46 -0.22
C LEU A 22 -7.11 2.08 -0.80
N ALA A 23 -6.07 2.04 -1.63
CA ALA A 23 -5.57 0.82 -2.24
C ALA A 23 -5.08 -0.18 -1.20
N VAL A 24 -4.30 0.27 -0.20
CA VAL A 24 -3.85 -0.57 0.92
C VAL A 24 -5.04 -1.09 1.73
N GLY A 25 -6.03 -0.24 2.00
CA GLY A 25 -7.25 -0.62 2.72
C GLY A 25 -8.04 -1.71 1.98
N VAL A 26 -8.27 -1.53 0.68
CA VAL A 26 -8.96 -2.50 -0.17
C VAL A 26 -8.18 -3.82 -0.26
N LEU A 27 -6.87 -3.76 -0.49
CA LEU A 27 -6.03 -4.96 -0.52
C LEU A 27 -6.03 -5.71 0.81
N GLY A 28 -5.95 -4.99 1.94
CA GLY A 28 -6.03 -5.57 3.27
C GLY A 28 -7.39 -6.25 3.52
N ALA A 29 -8.49 -5.59 3.14
CA ALA A 29 -9.84 -6.15 3.23
C ALA A 29 -9.98 -7.42 2.38
N VAL A 30 -9.52 -7.39 1.12
CA VAL A 30 -9.53 -8.56 0.22
C VAL A 30 -8.71 -9.71 0.80
N ALA A 31 -7.53 -9.43 1.36
CA ALA A 31 -6.70 -10.45 2.00
C ALA A 31 -7.43 -11.10 3.18
N ILE A 32 -8.05 -10.33 4.07
CA ILE A 32 -8.81 -10.85 5.22
C ILE A 32 -10.03 -11.66 4.78
N LEU A 33 -10.82 -11.12 3.84
CA LEU A 33 -12.02 -11.79 3.33
C LEU A 33 -11.69 -13.06 2.53
N SER A 34 -10.49 -13.15 1.95
CA SER A 34 -10.04 -14.36 1.24
C SER A 34 -9.72 -15.53 2.18
N VAL A 35 -9.48 -15.30 3.48
CA VAL A 35 -9.15 -16.34 4.46
C VAL A 35 -10.24 -17.41 4.60
N PRO A 36 -11.51 -17.08 4.94
CA PRO A 36 -12.57 -18.09 5.06
C PRO A 36 -12.85 -18.80 3.73
N PHE A 37 -12.73 -18.09 2.61
CA PHE A 37 -12.93 -18.67 1.27
C PHE A 37 -11.84 -19.70 0.92
N ALA A 38 -10.58 -19.36 1.21
CA ALA A 38 -9.44 -20.25 1.00
C ALA A 38 -9.51 -21.51 1.88
N ILE A 39 -9.92 -21.35 3.14
CA ILE A 39 -10.14 -22.47 4.07
C ILE A 39 -11.29 -23.36 3.56
N GLY A 40 -12.38 -22.78 3.07
CA GLY A 40 -13.52 -23.52 2.53
C GLY A 40 -13.18 -24.36 1.29
N LEU A 41 -12.32 -23.86 0.40
CA LEU A 41 -11.97 -24.54 -0.85
C LEU A 41 -10.83 -25.55 -0.73
N TYR A 42 -9.80 -25.25 0.07
CA TYR A 42 -8.55 -26.01 0.08
C TYR A 42 -8.10 -26.40 1.51
N GLY A 43 -8.93 -26.18 2.53
CA GLY A 43 -8.57 -26.36 3.93
C GLY A 43 -7.45 -25.41 4.37
N LEU A 44 -6.67 -25.82 5.38
CA LEU A 44 -5.48 -25.07 5.84
C LEU A 44 -4.46 -24.81 4.73
N ARG A 45 -4.38 -25.68 3.73
CA ARG A 45 -3.47 -25.52 2.59
C ARG A 45 -3.84 -24.30 1.75
N GLY A 46 -5.10 -23.87 1.74
CA GLY A 46 -5.58 -22.68 1.02
C GLY A 46 -5.03 -21.34 1.50
N LEU A 47 -4.46 -21.26 2.72
CA LEU A 47 -3.91 -20.02 3.27
C LEU A 47 -2.80 -19.39 2.40
N TRP A 48 -2.26 -20.12 1.41
CA TRP A 48 -1.37 -19.53 0.41
C TRP A 48 -2.01 -18.36 -0.35
N ILE A 49 -3.33 -18.37 -0.58
CA ILE A 49 -4.05 -17.31 -1.30
C ILE A 49 -3.97 -15.97 -0.53
N PRO A 50 -4.38 -15.88 0.74
CA PRO A 50 -4.17 -14.67 1.55
C PRO A 50 -2.68 -14.37 1.74
N ALA A 51 -1.80 -15.37 1.87
CA ALA A 51 -0.36 -15.13 2.02
C ALA A 51 0.25 -14.45 0.79
N VAL A 52 -0.16 -14.83 -0.43
CA VAL A 52 0.27 -14.17 -1.66
C VAL A 52 -0.26 -12.73 -1.73
N LEU A 53 -1.48 -12.48 -1.25
CA LEU A 53 -2.05 -11.13 -1.16
C LEU A 53 -1.33 -10.22 -0.14
N LEU A 54 -0.64 -10.80 0.85
CA LEU A 54 0.21 -10.03 1.77
C LEU A 54 1.50 -9.53 1.12
N ILE A 55 2.00 -10.18 0.06
CA ILE A 55 3.22 -9.77 -0.65
C ILE A 55 3.11 -8.33 -1.20
N PRO A 56 2.08 -7.96 -2.00
CA PRO A 56 1.93 -6.58 -2.47
C PRO A 56 1.67 -5.59 -1.32
N LEU A 57 1.07 -6.02 -0.20
CA LEU A 57 0.89 -5.17 0.98
C LEU A 57 2.24 -4.87 1.65
N ALA A 58 3.06 -5.90 1.84
CA ALA A 58 4.40 -5.79 2.41
C ALA A 58 5.31 -4.95 1.52
N LEU A 59 5.23 -5.11 0.19
CA LEU A 59 5.99 -4.33 -0.77
C LEU A 59 5.61 -2.84 -0.73
N GLN A 60 4.32 -2.52 -0.62
CA GLN A 60 3.85 -1.14 -0.44
C GLN A 60 4.37 -0.53 0.87
N GLY A 61 4.32 -1.27 1.98
CA GLY A 61 4.87 -0.83 3.26
C GLY A 61 6.38 -0.64 3.24
N TRP A 62 7.11 -1.54 2.57
CA TRP A 62 8.55 -1.42 2.37
C TRP A 62 8.93 -0.22 1.50
N GLY A 63 8.19 0.02 0.41
CA GLY A 63 8.37 1.19 -0.44
C GLY A 63 8.23 2.49 0.33
N LEU A 64 7.19 2.62 1.17
CA LEU A 64 7.01 3.77 2.06
C LEU A 64 8.15 3.92 3.07
N ARG A 65 8.62 2.82 3.66
CA ARG A 65 9.75 2.84 4.60
C ARG A 65 11.06 3.25 3.93
N LEU A 66 11.28 2.81 2.69
CA LEU A 66 12.45 3.17 1.88
C LEU A 66 12.39 4.65 1.49
N LEU A 67 11.23 5.14 1.02
CA LEU A 67 11.02 6.56 0.73
C LEU A 67 11.28 7.43 1.97
N LYS A 68 10.78 7.01 3.14
CA LYS A 68 11.06 7.70 4.41
C LYS A 68 12.55 7.70 4.75
N ARG A 69 13.26 6.58 4.57
CA ARG A 69 14.71 6.51 4.79
C ARG A 69 15.47 7.46 3.86
N LEU A 70 15.16 7.42 2.56
CA LEU A 70 15.81 8.28 1.56
C LEU A 70 15.55 9.77 1.85
N ALA A 71 14.33 10.13 2.24
CA ALA A 71 13.99 11.49 2.64
C ALA A 71 14.76 11.96 3.89
N THR A 72 15.08 11.06 4.83
CA THR A 72 15.86 11.39 6.03
C THR A 72 17.37 11.41 5.82
N THR A 73 17.89 10.73 4.80
CA THR A 73 19.33 10.67 4.48
C THR A 73 19.78 11.72 3.47
N LEU A 74 18.87 12.43 2.81
CA LEU A 74 19.24 13.58 1.99
C LEU A 74 19.59 14.77 2.89
N PRO A 75 20.80 15.36 2.79
CA PRO A 75 21.08 16.65 3.41
C PRO A 75 20.19 17.71 2.75
N ARG A 76 19.62 18.60 3.56
CA ARG A 76 18.80 19.73 3.12
C ARG A 76 19.59 20.72 2.28
#